data_AF-A0A2G2MKI4-F1
#
_entry.id   AF-A0A2G2MKI4-F1
#
_cell.length_a   1.000
_cell.length_b   1.000
_cell.length_c   1.000
_cell.angle_alpha   90.00
_cell.angle_beta   90.00
_cell.angle_gamma   90.00
#
_symmetry.space_group_name_H-M   'P 1'
#
loop_
_entity.id
_entity.type
_entity.pdbx_description
1 polymer ?
#
loop_
_entity_poly.entity_id
_entity_poly.type
_entity_poly.pdbx_seq_one_letter_code
_entity_poly.pdbx_strand_id
1 'polypeptide(L)'
;MPIVAESYREYWNAEWKLNKPKWLGVENPNWGGNYKVEFWNQDWQKIIFGNEDSYLSKIINLGFDGVYFDLVDAYEYFEAKGF
;
A
#
# COMPACT_ATOMS: atom_id res chain seq x y z
N MET A 1 -5.74 -6.74 1.20
CA MET A 1 -4.80 -6.00 0.34
C MET A 1 -4.67 -4.60 0.90
N PRO A 2 -3.46 -4.08 1.19
CA PRO A 2 -3.33 -2.81 1.87
C PRO A 2 -3.85 -1.67 0.98
N ILE A 3 -4.62 -0.79 1.60
CA ILE A 3 -5.35 0.30 0.93
C ILE A 3 -4.63 1.65 1.11
N VAL A 4 -3.49 1.61 1.81
CA VAL A 4 -2.65 2.74 2.18
C VAL A 4 -1.18 2.38 1.94
N ALA A 5 -0.41 3.35 1.47
CA ALA A 5 1.05 3.31 1.44
C ALA A 5 1.61 4.21 2.55
N GLU A 6 2.57 3.67 3.30
CA GLU A 6 3.17 4.36 4.45
C GLU A 6 4.62 4.74 4.12
N SER A 7 4.96 6.03 4.17
CA SER A 7 6.27 6.51 3.70
C SER A 7 7.47 6.13 4.57
N TYR A 8 7.21 5.53 5.73
CA TYR A 8 8.23 5.01 6.64
C TYR A 8 8.46 3.49 6.48
N ARG A 9 7.77 2.83 5.54
CA ARG A 9 8.01 1.41 5.23
C ARG A 9 9.19 1.27 4.27
N GLU A 10 9.87 0.14 4.37
CA GLU A 10 11.05 -0.18 3.55
C GLU A 10 10.75 -0.19 2.04
N TYR A 11 9.52 -0.56 1.65
CA TYR A 11 9.12 -0.55 0.23
C TYR A 11 8.95 0.86 -0.34
N TRP A 12 8.92 1.91 0.49
CA TRP A 12 8.66 3.27 0.04
C TRP A 12 9.82 3.82 -0.77
N ASN A 13 9.52 4.36 -1.95
CA ASN A 13 10.49 5.09 -2.75
C ASN A 13 10.25 6.60 -2.60
N ALA A 14 11.26 7.34 -2.13
CA ALA A 14 11.20 8.78 -1.93
C ALA A 14 10.90 9.56 -3.22
N GLU A 15 11.29 9.03 -4.39
CA GLU A 15 10.98 9.60 -5.70
C GLU A 15 9.48 9.71 -5.98
N TRP A 16 8.63 8.91 -5.33
CA TRP A 16 7.18 8.96 -5.52
C TRP A 16 6.54 10.29 -5.09
N LYS A 17 7.24 11.10 -4.28
CA LYS A 17 6.79 12.46 -3.95
C LYS A 17 6.95 13.44 -5.10
N LEU A 18 7.92 13.21 -5.98
CA LEU A 18 8.20 14.03 -7.16
C LEU A 18 7.51 13.45 -8.40
N ASN A 19 7.65 12.15 -8.59
CA ASN A 19 7.17 11.37 -9.73
C ASN A 19 6.13 10.37 -9.24
N LYS A 20 4.92 10.88 -8.98
CA LYS A 20 3.86 10.12 -8.34
C LYS A 20 3.38 8.96 -9.24
N PRO A 21 3.49 7.70 -8.79
CA PRO A 21 2.88 6.58 -9.48
C PRO A 21 1.37 6.75 -9.56
N LYS A 22 0.74 6.23 -10.62
CA LYS A 22 -0.71 6.37 -10.83
C LYS A 22 -1.53 5.84 -9.64
N TRP A 23 -1.07 4.75 -9.04
CA TRP A 23 -1.74 4.12 -7.89
C TRP A 23 -1.61 4.92 -6.59
N LEU A 24 -0.66 5.86 -6.48
CA LEU A 24 -0.43 6.62 -5.26
C LEU A 24 -1.37 7.82 -5.21
N GLY A 25 -2.22 7.84 -4.19
CA GLY A 25 -3.22 8.86 -3.90
C GLY A 25 -2.70 9.98 -3.00
N VAL A 26 -3.62 10.81 -2.51
CA VAL A 26 -3.27 11.95 -1.64
C VAL A 26 -2.84 11.47 -0.25
N GLU A 27 -2.02 12.28 0.40
CA GLU A 27 -1.67 12.09 1.81
C GLU A 27 -2.89 12.29 2.69
N ASN A 28 -2.99 11.51 3.77
CA ASN A 28 -4.00 11.68 4.79
C ASN A 28 -3.63 12.89 5.67
N PRO A 29 -4.41 13.99 5.68
CA PRO A 29 -4.06 15.19 6.44
C PRO A 29 -4.04 14.96 7.96
N ASN A 30 -4.76 13.94 8.44
CA ASN A 30 -4.82 13.61 9.86
C ASN A 30 -3.69 12.64 10.27
N TRP A 31 -3.06 11.95 9.31
CA TRP A 31 -2.09 10.87 9.54
C TRP A 31 -0.91 11.05 8.58
N GLY A 32 0.02 11.92 8.95
CA GLY A 32 1.20 12.23 8.14
C GLY A 32 1.97 10.97 7.74
N GLY A 33 2.42 10.93 6.49
CA GLY A 33 3.12 9.79 5.90
C GLY A 33 2.21 8.65 5.41
N ASN A 34 0.90 8.73 5.58
CA ASN A 34 -0.05 7.75 5.04
C ASN A 34 -0.69 8.28 3.75
N TYR A 35 -0.62 7.52 2.68
CA TYR A 35 -1.13 7.90 1.37
C TYR A 35 -2.19 6.90 0.91
N LYS A 36 -3.31 7.39 0.38
CA LYS A 36 -4.34 6.49 -0.20
C LYS A 36 -3.78 5.74 -1.39
N VAL A 37 -4.23 4.52 -1.64
CA VAL A 37 -3.75 3.73 -2.78
C VAL A 37 -4.89 3.15 -3.60
N GLU A 38 -4.78 3.20 -4.92
CA GLU A 38 -5.57 2.35 -5.83
C GLU A 38 -5.17 0.88 -5.62
N PHE A 39 -5.76 0.23 -4.63
CA PHE A 39 -5.34 -1.11 -4.20
C PHE A 39 -5.45 -2.15 -5.33
N TRP A 40 -6.42 -2.01 -6.23
CA TRP A 40 -6.59 -2.87 -7.41
C TRP A 40 -5.49 -2.71 -8.48
N ASN A 41 -4.62 -1.71 -8.38
CA ASN A 41 -3.58 -1.46 -9.37
C ASN A 41 -2.46 -2.51 -9.29
N GLN A 42 -2.15 -3.17 -10.40
CA GLN A 42 -1.18 -4.27 -10.44
C GLN A 42 0.24 -3.88 -10.02
N ASP A 43 0.65 -2.63 -10.25
CA ASP A 43 2.01 -2.19 -9.86
C ASP A 43 2.12 -2.05 -8.34
N TRP A 44 1.06 -1.60 -7.67
CA TRP A 44 0.98 -1.62 -6.21
C TRP A 44 0.96 -3.05 -5.68
N GLN A 45 0.16 -3.92 -6.29
CA GLN A 45 0.05 -5.31 -5.88
C GLN A 45 1.39 -6.03 -5.88
N LYS A 46 2.23 -5.82 -6.90
CA LYS A 46 3.59 -6.38 -6.98
C LYS A 46 4.51 -5.93 -5.85
N ILE A 47 4.34 -4.71 -5.34
CA ILE A 47 5.14 -4.22 -4.20
C ILE A 47 4.76 -4.99 -2.93
N ILE A 48 3.47 -5.27 -2.75
CA ILE A 48 2.95 -5.91 -1.54
C ILE A 48 3.06 -7.43 -1.57
N PHE A 49 2.76 -8.09 -2.69
CA PHE A 49 2.70 -9.55 -2.77
C PHE A 49 3.03 -10.09 -4.17
N GLY A 50 3.16 -11.42 -4.28
CA GLY A 50 3.18 -12.13 -5.57
C GLY A 50 4.55 -12.27 -6.24
N ASN A 51 5.63 -11.83 -5.60
CA ASN A 51 7.01 -12.11 -6.02
C ASN A 51 7.95 -12.23 -4.80
N GLU A 52 9.16 -12.76 -5.01
CA GLU A 52 10.13 -13.04 -3.94
C GLU A 52 10.61 -11.76 -3.21
N ASP A 53 10.62 -10.62 -3.90
CA ASP A 53 11.05 -9.33 -3.36
C ASP A 53 9.92 -8.55 -2.65
N SER A 54 8.68 -9.05 -2.73
CA SER A 54 7.51 -8.35 -2.21
C SER A 54 7.49 -8.30 -0.68
N TYR A 55 6.79 -7.29 -0.14
CA TYR A 55 6.75 -7.07 1.31
C TYR A 55 6.19 -8.28 2.08
N LEU A 56 5.18 -8.96 1.54
CA LEU A 56 4.61 -10.18 2.13
C LEU A 56 5.61 -11.34 2.11
N SER A 57 6.36 -11.52 1.03
CA SER A 57 7.39 -12.57 0.94
C SER A 57 8.49 -12.36 1.98
N LYS A 58 8.89 -11.11 2.25
CA LYS A 58 9.83 -10.79 3.34
C LYS A 58 9.28 -11.22 4.70
N ILE A 59 8.01 -10.96 4.98
CA ILE A 59 7.37 -11.36 6.25
C ILE A 59 7.32 -12.89 6.39
N ILE A 60 6.94 -13.59 5.32
CA ILE A 60 6.92 -15.07 5.30
C ILE A 60 8.33 -15.63 5.54
N ASN A 61 9.36 -15.06 4.89
CA ASN A 61 10.75 -15.50 5.03
C ASN A 61 11.32 -15.24 6.43
N LEU A 62 10.75 -14.31 7.20
CA LEU A 62 11.11 -14.08 8.60
C LEU A 62 10.47 -15.11 9.56
N GLY A 63 9.63 -16.02 9.06
CA GLY A 63 9.05 -17.12 9.84
C GLY A 63 7.78 -16.74 10.61
N PHE A 64 7.08 -15.67 10.21
CA PHE A 64 5.77 -15.35 10.77
C PHE A 64 4.70 -16.32 10.25
N ASP A 65 3.84 -16.82 11.15
CA ASP A 65 2.76 -17.75 10.83
C ASP A 65 1.52 -17.09 10.20
N GLY A 66 1.46 -15.76 10.18
CA GLY A 66 0.32 -15.03 9.65
C GLY A 66 0.55 -13.53 9.53
N VAL A 67 -0.34 -12.87 8.80
CA VAL A 67 -0.34 -11.40 8.63
C VAL A 67 -1.69 -10.82 9.01
N TYR A 68 -1.67 -9.67 9.67
CA TYR A 68 -2.85 -8.87 9.94
C TYR A 68 -2.96 -7.78 8.89
N PHE A 69 -4.08 -7.75 8.15
CA PHE A 69 -4.36 -6.68 7.20
C PHE A 69 -5.24 -5.63 7.87
N ASP A 70 -4.64 -4.47 8.14
CA ASP A 70 -5.35 -3.31 8.66
C ASP A 70 -6.07 -2.53 7.54
N LEU A 71 -7.08 -1.75 7.93
CA LEU A 71 -7.83 -0.81 7.08
C LEU A 71 -8.58 -1.46 5.90
N VAL A 72 -9.05 -2.70 6.05
CA VAL A 72 -9.79 -3.40 4.97
C VAL A 72 -11.07 -2.64 4.58
N ASP A 73 -11.69 -1.94 5.53
CA ASP A 73 -12.87 -1.08 5.37
C ASP A 73 -12.63 0.17 4.51
N ALA A 74 -11.37 0.57 4.26
CA ALA A 74 -11.06 1.76 3.47
C ALA A 74 -11.42 1.63 1.97
N TYR A 75 -11.94 0.48 1.52
CA TYR A 75 -12.55 0.36 0.18
C TYR A 75 -13.76 1.30 0.02
N GLU A 76 -14.51 1.55 1.10
CA GLU A 76 -15.71 2.41 1.08
C GLU A 76 -15.40 3.82 0.57
N TYR A 77 -14.18 4.31 0.79
CA TYR A 77 -13.73 5.60 0.26
C TYR A 77 -13.74 5.66 -1.27
N PHE A 78 -13.43 4.55 -1.93
CA PHE A 78 -13.40 4.46 -3.39
C PHE A 78 -14.79 4.19 -3.96
N GLU A 79 -15.59 3.35 -3.29
CA GLU A 79 -17.00 3.12 -3.64
C GLU A 79 -17.82 4.43 -3.61
N ALA A 80 -17.65 5.24 -2.55
CA ALA A 80 -18.29 6.57 -2.45
C ALA A 80 -17.87 7.54 -3.57
N LYS A 81 -16.79 7.24 -4.29
CA LYS A 81 -16.28 8.03 -5.43
C LYS A 81 -16.58 7.41 -6.79
N GLY A 82 -17.32 6.30 -6.83
CA GLY A 82 -17.76 5.65 -8.07
C GLY A 82 -16.68 4.85 -8.78
N PHE A 83 -15.70 4.32 -8.03
CA PHE A 83 -14.71 3.36 -8.52
C PHE A 83 -15.11 1.93 -8.17
#